data_AF-A0A2N1DF30-F1
#
_entry.id   AF-A0A2N1DF30-F1
#
_cell.length_a   1.000
_cell.length_b   1.000
_cell.length_c   1.000
_cell.angle_alpha   90.00
_cell.angle_beta   90.00
_cell.angle_gamma   90.00
#
_symmetry.space_group_name_H-M   'P 1'
#
loop_
_entity.id
_entity.type
_entity.pdbx_description
1 polymer ?
#
loop_
_entity_poly.entity_id
_entity_poly.type
_entity_poly.pdbx_seq_one_letter_code
_entity_poly.pdbx_strand_id
1 'polypeptide(L)'
;MNQDNNSIPEKGLLFNTKGKVSVWASQHPYADIPDEYFEETFFKKGTRARNTWSDNYKIRYFSPQQMETNGAHTGTIDIHEAAGGCSCSSSFIVNLMSKAKKNKMQQVTWIILLFEQEYSVKLSGVAQDEYTTFLGAFNYDASSESLLGEDDDEDIEDEDEANPE
;
A
#
# COMPACT_ATOMS: atom_id res chain seq x y z
N MET A 1 4.02 6.58 40.83
CA MET A 1 3.66 7.11 39.50
C MET A 1 4.81 6.75 38.59
N ASN A 2 4.66 5.69 37.79
CA ASN A 2 5.71 5.25 36.88
C ASN A 2 5.67 6.15 35.65
N GLN A 3 6.76 6.85 35.39
CA GLN A 3 6.97 7.62 34.18
C GLN A 3 7.37 6.62 33.09
N ASP A 4 6.44 6.31 32.20
CA ASP A 4 6.74 5.60 30.96
C ASP A 4 7.57 6.52 30.07
N ASN A 5 8.89 6.36 30.12
CA ASN A 5 9.84 6.94 29.19
C ASN A 5 9.61 6.32 27.80
N ASN A 6 8.59 6.80 27.09
CA ASN A 6 8.43 6.49 25.67
C ASN A 6 9.36 7.41 24.88
N SER A 7 10.68 7.17 24.97
CA SER A 7 11.66 7.86 24.13
C SER A 7 11.37 7.48 22.69
N ILE A 8 10.85 8.44 21.91
CA ILE A 8 10.77 8.31 20.46
C ILE A 8 12.21 8.03 19.99
N PRO A 9 12.50 6.89 19.34
CA PRO A 9 13.84 6.65 18.86
C PRO A 9 14.17 7.71 17.82
N GLU A 10 15.24 8.47 18.07
CA GLU A 10 15.79 9.53 17.19
C GLU A 10 16.02 9.07 15.74
N LYS A 11 16.00 7.74 15.53
CA LYS A 11 16.24 7.05 14.26
C LYS A 11 14.99 6.33 13.70
N GLY A 12 13.77 6.59 14.19
CA GLY A 12 12.57 5.86 13.75
C GLY A 12 12.56 4.36 14.14
N LEU A 13 11.51 3.64 13.75
CA LEU A 13 11.23 2.23 14.08
C LEU A 13 11.48 1.30 12.88
N LEU A 14 11.94 0.09 13.17
CA LEU A 14 12.08 -0.98 12.16
C LEU A 14 10.91 -1.93 12.28
N PHE A 15 10.27 -2.22 11.15
CA PHE A 15 9.12 -3.12 11.07
C PHE A 15 9.39 -4.34 10.16
N ASN A 16 10.66 -4.59 9.79
CA ASN A 16 11.02 -5.66 8.85
C ASN A 16 10.58 -7.03 9.39
N THR A 17 9.61 -7.65 8.72
CA THR A 17 9.06 -8.95 9.09
C THR A 17 8.70 -9.71 7.83
N LYS A 18 9.27 -10.90 7.65
CA LYS A 18 9.04 -11.72 6.46
C LYS A 18 7.59 -12.19 6.33
N GLY A 19 7.07 -12.25 5.11
CA GLY A 19 5.72 -12.73 4.80
C GLY A 19 4.62 -11.80 5.33
N LYS A 20 4.96 -10.54 5.59
CA LYS A 20 4.02 -9.50 6.04
C LYS A 20 3.95 -8.36 5.04
N VAL A 21 2.74 -7.89 4.77
CA VAL A 21 2.48 -6.69 3.99
C VAL A 21 1.70 -5.70 4.83
N SER A 22 2.16 -4.47 4.88
CA SER A 22 1.47 -3.36 5.54
C SER A 22 0.77 -2.50 4.50
N VAL A 23 -0.49 -2.13 4.76
CA VAL A 23 -1.33 -1.43 3.79
C VAL A 23 -1.82 -0.10 4.34
N TRP A 24 -1.64 0.95 3.55
CA TRP A 24 -2.21 2.27 3.74
C TRP A 24 -3.08 2.64 2.55
N ALA A 25 -4.06 3.50 2.79
CA ALA A 25 -4.92 4.04 1.74
C ALA A 25 -5.17 5.53 1.94
N SER A 26 -5.51 6.20 0.86
CA SER A 26 -5.89 7.61 0.85
C SER A 26 -7.25 7.79 0.18
N GLN A 27 -7.94 8.86 0.57
CA GLN A 27 -9.08 9.41 -0.15
C GLN A 27 -8.77 10.82 -0.70
N HIS A 28 -7.53 11.28 -0.54
CA HIS A 28 -7.05 12.55 -1.07
C HIS A 28 -6.62 12.37 -2.51
N PRO A 29 -7.06 13.24 -3.44
CA PRO A 29 -6.55 13.24 -4.81
C PRO A 29 -5.02 13.32 -4.81
N TYR A 30 -4.36 12.52 -5.65
CA TYR A 30 -2.89 12.52 -5.71
C TYR A 30 -2.32 13.92 -6.01
N ALA A 31 -3.02 14.70 -6.86
CA ALA A 31 -2.64 16.07 -7.22
C ALA A 31 -2.71 17.08 -6.06
N ASP A 32 -3.40 16.75 -4.97
CA ASP A 32 -3.51 17.61 -3.79
C ASP A 32 -2.42 17.31 -2.74
N ILE A 33 -1.60 16.27 -2.96
CA ILE A 33 -0.52 15.87 -2.06
C ILE A 33 0.78 16.51 -2.55
N PRO A 34 1.54 17.21 -1.67
CA PRO A 34 2.82 17.79 -2.05
C PRO A 34 3.81 16.74 -2.58
N ASP A 35 4.57 17.04 -3.64
CA ASP A 35 5.57 16.13 -4.20
C ASP A 35 6.61 15.67 -3.16
N GLU A 36 6.99 16.57 -2.24
CA GLU A 36 7.91 16.29 -1.11
C GLU A 36 7.40 15.18 -0.19
N TYR A 37 6.10 14.88 -0.23
CA TYR A 37 5.51 13.82 0.57
C TYR A 37 6.06 12.45 0.15
N PHE A 38 6.29 12.28 -1.16
CA PHE A 38 6.76 11.06 -1.79
C PHE A 38 8.25 11.08 -2.13
N GLU A 39 8.88 12.26 -2.20
CA GLU A 39 10.28 12.40 -2.60
C GLU A 39 11.24 11.57 -1.73
N GLU A 40 11.92 10.61 -2.36
CA GLU A 40 12.75 9.63 -1.67
C GLU A 40 14.19 10.10 -1.49
N THR A 41 14.66 10.11 -0.24
CA THR A 41 16.08 10.17 0.09
C THR A 41 16.64 8.76 0.22
N PHE A 42 17.58 8.39 -0.65
CA PHE A 42 18.17 7.05 -0.68
C PHE A 42 19.47 6.96 0.13
N PHE A 43 19.70 5.79 0.75
CA PHE A 43 20.94 5.48 1.46
C PHE A 43 21.27 3.99 1.37
N LYS A 44 22.47 3.60 1.84
CA LYS A 44 23.02 2.25 1.67
C LYS A 44 22.97 1.77 0.22
N LYS A 45 23.61 2.52 -0.68
CA LYS A 45 23.71 2.20 -2.12
C LYS A 45 22.34 2.05 -2.80
N GLY A 46 21.35 2.86 -2.42
CA GLY A 46 20.02 2.83 -3.05
C GLY A 46 19.09 1.71 -2.58
N THR A 47 19.50 0.89 -1.61
CA THR A 47 18.67 -0.22 -1.10
C THR A 47 17.67 0.19 -0.03
N ARG A 48 17.75 1.45 0.44
CA ARG A 48 16.89 1.97 1.49
C ARG A 48 16.49 3.40 1.17
N ALA A 49 15.23 3.72 1.40
CA ALA A 49 14.67 5.05 1.22
C ALA A 49 13.96 5.52 2.49
N ARG A 50 13.82 6.84 2.57
CA ARG A 50 12.90 7.58 3.45
C ARG A 50 12.30 8.71 2.64
N ASN A 51 11.07 9.06 2.99
CA ASN A 51 10.36 10.25 2.55
C ASN A 51 9.48 10.75 3.70
N THR A 52 8.79 11.86 3.50
CA THR A 52 7.90 12.46 4.50
C THR A 52 6.83 11.48 4.99
N TRP A 53 6.22 10.69 4.09
CA TRP A 53 5.29 9.63 4.50
C TRP A 53 5.91 8.66 5.51
N SER A 54 7.08 8.10 5.20
CA SER A 54 7.75 7.15 6.10
C SER A 54 8.11 7.80 7.45
N ASP A 55 8.46 9.09 7.45
CA ASP A 55 8.78 9.85 8.65
C ASP A 55 7.54 10.10 9.52
N ASN A 56 6.39 10.43 8.91
CA ASN A 56 5.11 10.58 9.59
C ASN A 56 4.70 9.31 10.34
N TYR A 57 4.90 8.15 9.70
CA TYR A 57 4.65 6.84 10.30
C TYR A 57 5.80 6.34 11.19
N LYS A 58 6.85 7.13 11.41
CA LYS A 58 8.05 6.78 12.19
C LYS A 58 8.76 5.52 11.67
N ILE A 59 8.66 5.24 10.39
CA ILE A 59 9.37 4.15 9.71
C ILE A 59 10.81 4.60 9.48
N ARG A 60 11.78 3.85 10.04
CA ARG A 60 13.21 4.20 9.95
C ARG A 60 13.72 4.22 8.51
N TYR A 61 13.26 3.27 7.69
CA TYR A 61 13.47 3.20 6.25
C TYR A 61 12.59 2.10 5.68
N PHE A 62 12.42 2.11 4.36
CA PHE A 62 11.84 1.02 3.60
C PHE A 62 12.73 0.66 2.40
N SER A 63 12.47 -0.50 1.78
CA SER A 63 13.08 -0.88 0.50
C SER A 63 12.12 -0.45 -0.60
N PRO A 64 12.51 0.44 -1.53
CA PRO A 64 11.65 0.85 -2.64
C PRO A 64 11.14 -0.33 -3.47
N GLN A 65 11.96 -1.38 -3.61
CA GLN A 65 11.60 -2.62 -4.31
C GLN A 65 10.54 -3.47 -3.60
N GLN A 66 10.20 -3.12 -2.35
CA GLN A 66 9.16 -3.77 -1.56
C GLN A 66 7.93 -2.87 -1.41
N MET A 67 7.91 -1.72 -2.07
CA MET A 67 6.80 -0.79 -2.05
C MET A 67 6.04 -0.85 -3.37
N GLU A 68 4.72 -0.99 -3.30
CA GLU A 68 3.83 -0.85 -4.44
C GLU A 68 2.77 0.21 -4.13
N THR A 69 2.37 0.94 -5.17
CA THR A 69 1.28 1.89 -5.10
C THR A 69 0.36 1.66 -6.27
N ASN A 70 -0.95 1.69 -6.03
CA ASN A 70 -1.96 1.60 -7.07
C ASN A 70 -3.14 2.52 -6.73
N GLY A 71 -3.94 2.92 -7.72
CA GLY A 71 -4.99 3.89 -7.51
C GLY A 71 -5.58 4.44 -8.80
N ALA A 72 -6.33 5.53 -8.67
CA ALA A 72 -6.88 6.29 -9.77
C ALA A 72 -6.21 7.66 -9.87
N HIS A 73 -5.93 8.10 -11.10
CA HIS A 73 -5.43 9.46 -11.35
C HIS A 73 -6.46 10.55 -11.01
N THR A 74 -7.75 10.24 -11.17
CA THR A 74 -8.86 11.17 -10.87
C THR A 74 -10.01 10.43 -10.20
N GLY A 75 -10.60 11.03 -9.17
CA GLY A 75 -11.72 10.43 -8.43
C GLY A 75 -11.27 9.30 -7.51
N THR A 76 -12.21 8.45 -7.11
CA THR A 76 -11.97 7.28 -6.25
C THR A 76 -12.35 5.99 -6.97
N ILE A 77 -11.65 4.90 -6.65
CA ILE A 77 -11.96 3.53 -7.08
C ILE A 77 -12.23 2.64 -5.86
N ASP A 78 -12.77 1.44 -6.09
CA ASP A 78 -12.91 0.47 -5.01
C ASP A 78 -11.52 0.00 -4.55
N ILE A 79 -11.29 -0.07 -3.25
CA ILE A 79 -10.02 -0.57 -2.71
C ILE A 79 -9.76 -2.04 -3.11
N HIS A 80 -10.82 -2.81 -3.38
CA HIS A 80 -10.71 -4.15 -3.92
C HIS A 80 -10.02 -4.13 -5.29
N GLU A 81 -10.36 -3.16 -6.14
CA GLU A 81 -9.76 -2.97 -7.46
C GLU A 81 -8.32 -2.51 -7.32
N ALA A 82 -8.09 -1.45 -6.52
CA ALA A 82 -6.75 -0.91 -6.27
C ALA A 82 -5.79 -1.98 -5.73
N ALA A 83 -6.19 -2.71 -4.70
CA ALA A 83 -5.36 -3.75 -4.10
C ALA A 83 -5.32 -5.02 -4.93
N GLY A 84 -6.38 -5.33 -5.67
CA GLY A 84 -6.49 -6.49 -6.55
C GLY A 84 -5.41 -6.52 -7.63
N GLY A 85 -5.07 -5.36 -8.20
CA GLY A 85 -3.99 -5.24 -9.19
C GLY A 85 -2.57 -5.26 -8.60
N CYS A 86 -2.40 -5.27 -7.27
CA CYS A 86 -1.07 -5.34 -6.65
C CYS A 86 -0.58 -6.79 -6.50
N SER A 87 0.74 -6.97 -6.36
CA SER A 87 1.36 -8.28 -6.21
C SER A 87 0.83 -9.05 -5.00
N CYS A 88 0.72 -10.38 -5.15
CA CYS A 88 0.32 -11.30 -4.08
C CYS A 88 -1.06 -11.01 -3.45
N SER A 89 -1.86 -10.13 -4.04
CA SER A 89 -3.07 -9.59 -3.41
C SER A 89 -4.12 -10.65 -3.13
N SER A 90 -4.21 -11.70 -3.95
CA SER A 90 -5.07 -12.86 -3.71
C SER A 90 -4.87 -13.48 -2.31
N SER A 91 -3.67 -13.39 -1.73
CA SER A 91 -3.34 -13.96 -0.42
C SER A 91 -3.82 -13.13 0.79
N PHE A 92 -4.11 -11.83 0.62
CA PHE A 92 -4.47 -10.95 1.73
C PHE A 92 -5.73 -10.10 1.52
N ILE A 93 -6.27 -10.06 0.29
CA ILE A 93 -7.38 -9.17 -0.09
C ILE A 93 -8.61 -9.32 0.81
N VAL A 94 -9.01 -10.55 1.16
CA VAL A 94 -10.19 -10.79 2.02
C VAL A 94 -10.04 -10.12 3.39
N ASN A 95 -8.83 -10.20 3.97
CA ASN A 95 -8.55 -9.58 5.26
C ASN A 95 -8.47 -8.05 5.14
N LEU A 96 -7.90 -7.55 4.04
CA LEU A 96 -7.87 -6.12 3.73
C LEU A 96 -9.29 -5.55 3.60
N MET A 97 -10.19 -6.19 2.84
CA MET A 97 -11.57 -5.74 2.67
C MET A 97 -12.33 -5.64 3.99
N SER A 98 -12.12 -6.61 4.90
CA SER A 98 -12.69 -6.57 6.26
C SER A 98 -12.23 -5.34 7.06
N LYS A 99 -10.97 -4.92 6.90
CA LYS A 99 -10.41 -3.71 7.53
C LYS A 99 -10.86 -2.43 6.83
N ALA A 100 -10.88 -2.41 5.52
CA ALA A 100 -11.34 -1.27 4.73
C ALA A 100 -12.77 -0.88 5.08
N LYS A 101 -13.68 -1.87 5.16
CA LYS A 101 -15.08 -1.64 5.58
C LYS A 101 -15.17 -1.04 6.99
N LYS A 102 -14.35 -1.52 7.94
CA LYS A 102 -14.34 -1.01 9.33
C LYS A 102 -13.83 0.44 9.41
N ASN A 103 -12.89 0.80 8.55
CA ASN A 103 -12.30 2.15 8.51
C ASN A 103 -13.00 3.09 7.53
N LYS A 104 -14.10 2.67 6.88
CA LYS A 104 -14.81 3.44 5.83
C LYS A 104 -13.92 3.79 4.63
N MET A 105 -12.96 2.94 4.33
CA MET A 105 -11.94 3.10 3.27
C MET A 105 -12.21 2.14 2.10
N GLN A 106 -13.48 2.01 1.71
CA GLN A 106 -13.87 1.16 0.57
C GLN A 106 -13.65 1.85 -0.77
N GLN A 107 -13.73 3.18 -0.77
CA GLN A 107 -13.45 4.02 -1.93
C GLN A 107 -12.19 4.79 -1.62
N VAL A 108 -11.18 4.67 -2.48
CA VAL A 108 -9.84 5.21 -2.27
C VAL A 108 -9.36 5.89 -3.53
N THR A 109 -8.53 6.92 -3.38
CA THR A 109 -7.82 7.52 -4.51
C THR A 109 -6.59 6.70 -4.85
N TRP A 110 -5.89 6.18 -3.85
CA TRP A 110 -4.71 5.33 -4.01
C TRP A 110 -4.39 4.56 -2.72
N ILE A 111 -3.53 3.56 -2.86
CA ILE A 111 -3.04 2.72 -1.77
C ILE A 111 -1.51 2.63 -1.80
N ILE A 112 -0.94 2.32 -0.63
CA ILE A 112 0.47 1.94 -0.47
C ILE A 112 0.50 0.55 0.14
N LEU A 113 1.22 -0.35 -0.52
CA LEU A 113 1.60 -1.65 0.03
C LEU A 113 3.09 -1.61 0.32
N LEU A 114 3.46 -2.04 1.52
CA LEU A 114 4.85 -2.23 1.87
C LEU A 114 5.06 -3.67 2.34
N PHE A 115 5.68 -4.47 1.48
CA PHE A 115 6.01 -5.87 1.72
C PHE A 115 7.20 -6.02 2.66
N GLU A 116 7.31 -7.23 3.22
CA GLU A 116 8.31 -7.63 4.21
C GLU A 116 8.35 -6.69 5.44
N GLN A 117 7.20 -6.09 5.77
CA GLN A 117 7.03 -5.14 6.86
C GLN A 117 5.71 -5.38 7.61
N GLU A 118 5.78 -5.41 8.94
CA GLU A 118 4.64 -5.49 9.85
C GLU A 118 4.54 -4.19 10.68
N TYR A 119 3.97 -3.16 10.07
CA TYR A 119 3.75 -1.89 10.72
C TYR A 119 2.83 -2.05 11.93
N SER A 120 3.16 -1.35 13.02
CA SER A 120 2.43 -1.44 14.28
C SER A 120 2.09 -0.08 14.84
N VAL A 121 0.82 0.29 14.76
CA VAL A 121 0.24 1.48 15.42
C VAL A 121 0.54 1.48 16.92
N LYS A 122 0.59 0.30 17.55
CA LYS A 122 0.93 0.18 18.97
C LYS A 122 2.35 0.67 19.28
N LEU A 123 3.30 0.44 18.36
CA LEU A 123 4.69 0.85 18.53
C LEU A 123 4.92 2.30 18.10
N SER A 124 4.34 2.72 16.97
CA SER A 124 4.53 4.07 16.44
C SER A 124 3.65 5.13 17.11
N GLY A 125 2.46 4.74 17.56
CA GLY A 125 1.39 5.65 17.98
C GLY A 125 0.68 6.36 16.83
N VAL A 126 0.90 5.97 15.57
CA VAL A 126 0.38 6.66 14.38
C VAL A 126 -0.49 5.71 13.55
N ALA A 127 -1.79 5.97 13.51
CA ALA A 127 -2.75 5.21 12.69
C ALA A 127 -3.06 5.89 11.36
N GLN A 128 -2.98 7.22 11.31
CA GLN A 128 -3.22 8.04 10.14
C GLN A 128 -2.31 9.26 10.22
N ASP A 129 -1.95 9.80 9.06
CA ASP A 129 -1.39 11.15 8.94
C ASP A 129 -2.35 12.06 8.17
N GLU A 130 -1.84 13.14 7.57
CA GLU A 130 -2.66 14.10 6.83
C GLU A 130 -3.32 13.49 5.59
N TYR A 131 -2.64 12.56 4.90
CA TYR A 131 -3.08 12.08 3.58
C TYR A 131 -3.45 10.61 3.57
N THR A 132 -2.93 9.81 4.49
CA THR A 132 -3.09 8.35 4.46
C THR A 132 -3.60 7.80 5.80
N THR A 133 -4.27 6.66 5.71
CA THR A 133 -4.74 5.88 6.85
C THR A 133 -4.22 4.46 6.75
N PHE A 134 -3.63 3.95 7.84
CA PHE A 134 -3.17 2.58 7.94
C PHE A 134 -4.36 1.63 8.14
N LEU A 135 -4.48 0.62 7.27
CA LEU A 135 -5.59 -0.33 7.29
C LEU A 135 -5.22 -1.63 8.02
N GLY A 136 -3.95 -2.03 7.99
CA GLY A 136 -3.47 -3.20 8.69
C GLY A 136 -2.20 -3.78 8.11
N ALA A 137 -1.62 -4.72 8.86
CA ALA A 137 -0.58 -5.61 8.40
C ALA A 137 -1.17 -7.02 8.27
N PHE A 138 -0.90 -7.68 7.15
CA PHE A 138 -1.47 -8.97 6.79
C PHE A 138 -0.36 -9.94 6.46
N ASN A 139 -0.64 -11.23 6.66
CA ASN A 139 0.20 -12.26 6.07
C ASN A 139 -0.05 -12.24 4.56
N TYR A 140 1.01 -12.38 3.78
CA TYR A 140 0.90 -12.62 2.34
C TYR A 140 1.75 -13.83 1.97
N ASP A 141 1.40 -14.46 0.85
CA ASP A 141 2.20 -15.51 0.25
C ASP A 141 2.91 -14.97 -0.99
N ALA A 142 4.24 -15.03 -1.00
CA ALA A 142 5.08 -14.53 -2.09
C ALA A 142 4.97 -15.35 -3.38
N SER A 143 4.38 -16.55 -3.33
CA SER A 143 4.03 -17.32 -4.54
C SER A 143 2.63 -17.06 -5.07
N SER A 144 1.83 -16.24 -4.38
CA SER A 144 0.48 -15.91 -4.81
C SER A 144 0.48 -14.83 -5.90
N GLU A 145 -0.49 -14.91 -6.79
CA GLU A 145 -0.69 -13.96 -7.88
C GLU A 145 -1.47 -12.71 -7.39
N SER A 146 -1.50 -11.67 -8.23
CA SER A 146 -2.49 -10.59 -8.08
C SER A 146 -3.90 -11.15 -8.30
N LEU A 147 -4.88 -10.65 -7.56
CA LEU A 147 -6.27 -11.09 -7.67
C LEU A 147 -6.88 -10.70 -9.01
N LEU A 148 -6.55 -9.50 -9.48
CA LEU A 148 -6.99 -8.94 -10.75
C LEU A 148 -5.74 -8.79 -11.61
N GLY A 149 -5.13 -9.90 -12.01
CA GLY A 149 -3.94 -9.88 -12.88
C GLY A 149 -4.14 -9.01 -14.12
N GLU A 150 -3.07 -8.83 -14.91
CA GLU A 150 -3.21 -8.24 -16.25
C GLU A 150 -4.35 -8.99 -16.94
N ASP A 151 -5.45 -8.30 -17.23
CA ASP A 151 -6.50 -8.86 -18.06
C ASP A 151 -5.79 -9.28 -19.35
N ASP A 152 -5.55 -10.58 -19.51
CA ASP A 152 -5.26 -11.14 -20.81
C ASP A 152 -6.44 -10.68 -21.67
N ASP A 153 -6.19 -9.78 -22.63
CA ASP A 153 -7.07 -9.39 -23.72
C ASP A 153 -7.40 -10.62 -24.62
N GLU A 154 -7.67 -11.79 -24.04
CA GLU A 154 -8.22 -12.97 -24.70
C GLU A 154 -9.74 -12.88 -24.66
N ASP A 155 -10.33 -12.05 -25.54
CA ASP A 155 -11.68 -12.26 -26.09
C ASP A 155 -12.02 -11.17 -27.14
N ILE A 156 -11.31 -11.15 -28.26
CA ILE A 156 -11.91 -10.75 -29.55
C ILE A 156 -11.43 -11.75 -30.60
N GLU A 157 -12.03 -12.95 -30.62
CA GLU A 157 -12.12 -13.70 -31.87
C GLU A 157 -13.07 -12.89 -32.77
N ASP A 158 -12.50 -12.16 -33.74
CA ASP A 158 -13.26 -11.52 -34.80
C ASP A 158 -14.09 -12.61 -35.52
N GLU A 159 -15.40 -12.61 -35.30
CA GLU A 159 -16.36 -13.27 -36.19
C GLU A 159 -16.26 -12.59 -37.57
N ASP A 160 -15.41 -13.13 -38.46
CA ASP A 160 -15.43 -12.80 -39.88
C ASP A 160 -16.75 -13.27 -40.51
N GLU A 161 -17.80 -12.47 -40.31
CA GLU A 161 -19.00 -12.48 -41.14
C GLU A 161 -18.63 -11.87 -42.50
N ALA A 162 -18.12 -12.70 -43.41
CA ALA A 162 -17.96 -12.33 -44.81
C ALA A 162 -18.74 -13.31 -45.70
N ASN A 163 -20.05 -13.10 -45.77
CA ASN A 163 -20.82 -13.49 -46.94
C ASN A 163 -21.05 -12.25 -47.82
N PRO A 164 -20.48 -12.22 -49.03
CA PRO A 164 -21.18 -11.59 -50.13
C PRO A 164 -21.21 -12.47 -51.39
N GLU A 165 -22.45 -12.75 -51.80
CA GLU A 165 -22.98 -13.15 -53.14
C GLU A 165 -22.61 -14.50 -53.76
#